data_AF-A0A3Q7G8V1-F1
#
_entry.id   AF-A0A3Q7G8V1-F1
#
_cell.length_a   1.000
_cell.length_b   1.000
_cell.length_c   1.000
_cell.angle_alpha   90.00
_cell.angle_beta   90.00
_cell.angle_gamma   90.00
#
_symmetry.space_group_name_H-M   'P 1'
#
loop_
_entity.id
_entity.type
_entity.pdbx_description
1 polymer ?
#
loop_
_entity_poly.entity_id
_entity_poly.type
_entity_poly.pdbx_seq_one_letter_code
_entity_poly.pdbx_strand_id
1 'polypeptide(L)' 'MKFVGSKELKSVISDCQDDKDMQQMASEELSEATEGEKKFQFLLLKSLLPKDDADERDCILEVRAGTGGEEASLFTL' A
#
# COMPACT_ATOMS: atom_id res chain seq x y z
N MET A 1 -22.11 -6.37 13.18
CA MET A 1 -21.09 -5.37 12.84
C MET A 1 -21.48 -4.73 11.52
N LYS A 2 -21.83 -3.44 11.51
CA LYS A 2 -21.97 -2.69 10.26
C LYS A 2 -20.58 -2.24 9.85
N PHE A 3 -20.06 -2.76 8.74
CA PHE A 3 -18.86 -2.22 8.12
C PHE A 3 -19.29 -0.97 7.35
N VAL A 4 -18.90 0.21 7.85
CA VAL A 4 -19.02 1.46 7.09
C VAL A 4 -17.92 1.45 6.03
N GLY A 5 -18.28 1.70 4.78
CA GLY A 5 -17.31 1.71 3.68
C GLY A 5 -16.39 2.93 3.73
N SER A 6 -15.13 2.80 3.31
CA SER A 6 -14.19 3.95 3.19
C SER A 6 -14.73 5.08 2.31
N LYS A 7 -15.62 4.75 1.35
CA LYS A 7 -16.36 5.71 0.53
C LYS A 7 -17.41 6.49 1.33
N GLU A 8 -18.09 5.82 2.27
CA GLU A 8 -19.11 6.43 3.13
C GLU A 8 -18.46 7.35 4.18
N LEU A 9 -17.31 6.96 4.74
CA LEU A 9 -16.53 7.81 5.65
C LEU A 9 -16.08 9.11 4.96
N LYS A 10 -15.65 9.02 3.69
CA LYS A 10 -15.30 10.21 2.91
C LYS A 10 -16.48 11.14 2.67
N SER A 11 -17.70 10.61 2.46
CA SER A 11 -18.90 11.45 2.36
C SER A 11 -19.27 12.08 3.70
N VAL A 12 -19.12 11.36 4.81
CA VAL A 12 -19.39 11.94 6.14
C VAL A 12 -18.42 13.10 6.43
N ILE A 13 -17.13 12.95 6.12
CA ILE A 13 -16.14 14.04 6.28
C ILE A 13 -16.49 15.26 5.42
N SER A 14 -17.04 15.08 4.21
CA SER A 14 -17.43 16.19 3.36
C SER A 14 -18.72 16.89 3.81
N ASP A 15 -19.64 16.14 4.40
CA ASP A 15 -20.98 16.62 4.80
C ASP A 15 -20.97 17.27 6.19
N CYS A 16 -19.99 16.93 7.04
CA CYS A 16 -19.90 17.38 8.43
C CYS A 16 -18.83 18.49 8.65
N GLN A 17 -18.60 19.37 7.67
CA GLN A 17 -17.55 20.40 7.76
C GLN A 17 -17.70 21.36 8.95
N ASP A 18 -18.92 21.55 9.43
CA ASP A 18 -19.23 22.44 10.55
C ASP A 18 -19.11 21.75 11.93
N ASP A 19 -19.01 20.42 11.97
CA ASP A 19 -18.84 19.62 13.19
C ASP A 19 -17.44 18.99 13.22
N LYS A 20 -16.52 19.69 13.88
CA LYS A 20 -15.10 19.30 13.95
C LYS A 20 -14.87 17.99 14.69
N ASP A 21 -15.65 17.69 15.72
CA ASP A 21 -15.49 16.47 16.50
C ASP A 21 -15.93 15.27 15.66
N MET A 22 -17.05 15.40 14.94
CA MET A 22 -17.51 14.36 14.01
C MET A 22 -16.55 14.17 12.83
N GLN A 23 -16.01 15.26 12.28
CA GLN A 23 -15.02 15.20 11.21
C GLN A 23 -13.74 14.50 11.65
N GLN A 24 -13.27 14.76 12.88
CA GLN A 24 -12.08 14.13 13.43
C GLN A 24 -12.30 12.62 13.61
N MET A 25 -13.40 12.21 14.23
CA MET A 25 -13.71 10.78 14.40
C MET A 25 -13.79 10.04 13.07
N ALA A 26 -14.48 10.60 12.08
CA ALA A 26 -14.59 9.99 10.75
C ALA A 26 -13.24 9.93 10.01
N SER A 27 -12.35 10.90 10.25
CA SER A 27 -11.00 10.90 9.67
C SER A 27 -10.10 9.85 10.29
N GLU A 28 -10.18 9.65 11.61
CA GLU A 28 -9.47 8.60 12.33
C GLU A 28 -9.93 7.20 11.86
N GLU A 29 -11.25 6.97 11.80
CA GLU A 29 -11.79 5.71 11.25
C GLU A 29 -11.38 5.47 9.80
N LEU A 30 -11.38 6.52 8.96
CA LEU A 30 -10.94 6.41 7.57
C LEU A 30 -9.46 6.03 7.47
N SER A 31 -8.62 6.59 8.33
CA SER A 31 -7.19 6.25 8.40
C SER A 31 -6.99 4.78 8.74
N GLU A 32 -7.63 4.31 9.81
CA GLU A 32 -7.57 2.90 10.24
C GLU A 32 -8.07 1.94 9.15
N ALA A 33 -9.21 2.27 8.53
CA ALA A 33 -9.79 1.46 7.45
C ALA A 33 -8.84 1.39 6.24
N THR A 34 -8.20 2.51 5.89
CA THR A 34 -7.27 2.58 4.75
C THR A 34 -5.98 1.79 5.02
N GLU A 35 -5.46 1.85 6.24
CA GLU A 35 -4.29 1.06 6.64
C GLU A 35 -4.62 -0.44 6.67
N GLY A 36 -5.78 -0.80 7.22
CA GLY A 36 -6.31 -2.16 7.20
C GLY A 36 -6.46 -2.71 5.78
N GLU A 37 -7.05 -1.92 4.87
CA GLU A 37 -7.22 -2.29 3.46
C GLU A 37 -5.87 -2.61 2.79
N LYS A 38 -4.86 -1.74 2.96
CA LYS A 38 -3.51 -1.98 2.42
C LYS A 38 -2.90 -3.26 2.96
N LYS A 39 -3.02 -3.49 4.27
CA LYS A 39 -2.51 -4.70 4.92
C LYS A 39 -3.18 -5.96 4.38
N PHE A 40 -4.51 -5.96 4.27
CA PHE A 40 -5.25 -7.11 3.75
C PHE A 40 -4.99 -7.33 2.26
N GLN A 41 -4.85 -6.27 1.47
CA GLN A 41 -4.47 -6.37 0.06
C GLN A 41 -3.10 -7.04 -0.09
N PHE A 42 -2.11 -6.64 0.72
CA PHE A 42 -0.79 -7.27 0.72
C PHE A 42 -0.86 -8.75 1.12
N LEU A 43 -1.59 -9.07 2.20
CA LEU A 43 -1.75 -10.45 2.66
C LEU A 43 -2.45 -11.33 1.63
N LEU A 44 -3.49 -10.80 0.97
CA LEU A 44 -4.20 -11.49 -0.09
C LEU A 44 -3.27 -11.78 -1.26
N LEU A 45 -2.53 -10.76 -1.74
CA LEU A 45 -1.58 -10.92 -2.83
C LEU A 45 -0.53 -11.99 -2.49
N LYS A 46 0.04 -11.93 -1.27
CA LYS A 46 1.00 -12.92 -0.80
C LYS A 46 0.38 -14.33 -0.74
N SER A 47 -0.87 -14.46 -0.31
CA SER A 47 -1.56 -15.76 -0.23
C SER A 47 -1.87 -16.37 -1.59
N LEU A 48 -1.92 -15.57 -2.66
CA LEU A 48 -2.14 -16.05 -4.03
C LEU A 48 -0.84 -16.50 -4.71
N LEU A 49 0.32 -16.13 -4.16
CA LEU A 49 1.59 -16.61 -4.66
C LEU A 49 1.80 -18.06 -4.23
N PRO A 50 2.20 -18.95 -5.15
CA PRO A 50 2.67 -20.28 -4.75
C PRO A 50 3.89 -20.11 -3.85
N LYS A 51 4.01 -20.96 -2.82
CA LYS A 51 5.21 -20.96 -1.98
C LYS A 51 6.40 -21.37 -2.84
N ASP A 52 7.44 -20.52 -2.89
CA ASP A 52 8.71 -20.82 -3.54
C ASP A 52 9.78 -21.05 -2.46
N ASP A 53 10.48 -22.19 -2.52
CA ASP A 53 11.62 -22.50 -1.63
C ASP A 53 12.76 -21.47 -1.76
N ALA A 54 12.74 -20.62 -2.79
CA ALA A 54 13.64 -19.48 -2.95
C ALA A 54 13.25 -18.25 -2.10
N ASP A 55 11.99 -18.10 -1.67
CA ASP A 55 11.53 -16.94 -0.87
C ASP A 55 12.19 -16.87 0.51
N GLU A 56 12.66 -18.00 1.04
CA GLU A 56 13.33 -18.11 2.34
C GLU A 56 14.83 -17.83 2.28
N ARG A 57 15.38 -17.62 1.06
CA ARG A 57 16.82 -17.44 0.84
C ARG A 57 17.13 -16.00 0.44
N ASP A 58 18.29 -15.53 0.89
CA ASP A 58 18.83 -14.25 0.41
C ASP A 58 19.10 -14.33 -1.10
N CYS A 59 18.90 -13.22 -1.81
CA CYS A 59 19.20 -13.12 -3.23
C CYS A 59 20.49 -12.31 -3.46
N ILE A 60 21.28 -12.73 -4.45
CA ILE A 60 22.42 -11.96 -4.96
C ILE A 60 21.93 -11.20 -6.19
N LEU A 61 21.92 -9.88 -6.10
CA LEU A 61 21.60 -9.00 -7.23
C LEU A 61 22.89 -8.49 -7.86
N GLU A 62 23.20 -8.99 -9.06
CA GLU A 62 24.31 -8.49 -9.87
C GLU A 62 23.79 -7.52 -10.92
N VAL A 63 24.16 -6.24 -10.82
CA VAL A 63 23.86 -5.23 -11.84
C VAL A 63 25.07 -5.10 -12.77
N ARG A 64 24.87 -5.24 -14.08
CA ARG A 64 25.92 -5.13 -15.10
C ARG A 64 25.48 -4.14 -16.17
N ALA A 65 26.38 -3.23 -16.56
CA ALA A 65 26.11 -2.31 -17.66
C ALA A 65 25.93 -3.12 -18.97
N GLY A 66 24.76 -2.96 -19.58
CA GLY A 66 24.43 -3.55 -20.88
C GLY A 66 25.00 -2.74 -22.05
N THR A 67 24.36 -2.84 -23.22
CA THR A 67 24.68 -1.99 -24.37
C THR A 67 24.26 -0.54 -24.12
N GLY A 68 25.13 0.42 -24.43
CA GLY A 68 24.91 1.85 -24.15
C GLY A 68 26.15 2.58 -23.61
N GLY A 69 27.25 1.88 -23.37
CA GLY A 69 28.53 2.48 -23.01
C GLY A 69 28.48 3.22 -21.68
N GLU A 70 28.87 4.50 -21.69
CA GLU A 70 28.88 5.36 -20.50
C GLU A 70 27.47 5.57 -19.94
N GLU A 71 26.46 5.69 -20.81
CA GLU A 71 25.06 5.89 -20.40
C GLU A 71 24.48 4.66 -19.66
N ALA A 72 24.87 3.46 -20.08
CA ALA A 72 24.46 2.22 -19.41
C ALA A 72 25.13 2.07 -18.03
N SER A 73 26.34 2.63 -17.87
CA SER A 73 27.06 2.65 -16.60
C SER A 73 26.43 3.65 -15.62
N LEU A 74 25.98 4.81 -16.11
CA LEU A 74 25.26 5.81 -15.30
C LEU A 74 23.91 5.30 -14.77
N PHE A 75 23.20 4.46 -15.53
CA PHE A 75 21.95 3.82 -15.10
C PHE A 75 22.13 2.64 -14.12
N THR A 76 23.34 2.09 -14.06
CA THR A 76 23.70 0.97 -13.18
C THR A 76 24.17 1.45 -11.80
N LEU A 77 24.43 2.76 -11.66
CA LEU A 77 24.90 3.43 -10.43
C LEU A 77 23.76 3.87 -9.52
#